data_AF-A0A7S3X2Y0-F1
#
_entry.id   AF-A0A7S3X2Y0-F1
#
_cell.length_a   1.000
_cell.length_b   1.000
_cell.length_c   1.000
_cell.angle_alpha   90.00
_cell.angle_beta   90.00
_cell.angle_gamma   90.00
#
_symmetry.space_group_name_H-M   'P 1'
#
loop_
_entity.id
_entity.type
_entity.pdbx_description
1 polymer ?
#
loop_
_entity_poly.entity_id
_entity_poly.type
_entity_poly.pdbx_seq_one_letter_code
_entity_poly.pdbx_strand_id
1 'polypeptide(L)'
;YGSFEPRLVLLLRRPAERMHAAFYNYVHYRRRYAELGSDSAGELAWANESVSAFERCTARFGAEDCALRFESLTRENEETFYHADQLIKGLYALFLPHWRREFAHLLPLRSEEYFASPRAVLGRVLPFLGLPLPASEREWGPLLDGPRVLHGTRPGGGKPPLPAAVAQLLHRFYLPFQLALVEQLRAHCDAAELVEWRSWAMGTAVRAAGVDRARGAEPSDVELL
;
A
#
# COMPACT_ATOMS: atom_id res chain seq x y z
N TYR A 1 17.84 -1.12 23.34
CA TYR A 1 17.86 -2.59 23.26
C TYR A 1 19.14 -3.08 23.95
N GLY A 2 19.18 -4.28 24.54
CA GLY A 2 20.36 -4.80 25.28
C GLY A 2 21.61 -5.01 24.39
N SER A 3 22.31 -6.14 24.52
CA SER A 3 23.49 -6.46 23.70
C SER A 3 23.21 -6.88 22.25
N PHE A 4 21.96 -6.79 21.79
CA PHE A 4 21.53 -7.21 20.45
C PHE A 4 20.96 -6.03 19.67
N GLU A 5 21.42 -5.89 18.43
CA GLU A 5 20.93 -4.92 17.47
C GLU A 5 19.80 -5.54 16.63
N PRO A 6 18.54 -5.09 16.81
CA PRO A 6 17.41 -5.70 16.14
C PRO A 6 17.42 -5.45 14.64
N ARG A 7 16.99 -6.47 13.88
CA ARG A 7 16.78 -6.39 12.43
C ARG A 7 15.29 -6.26 12.13
N LEU A 8 14.92 -5.29 11.30
CA LEU A 8 13.54 -4.98 10.98
C LEU A 8 13.20 -5.31 9.52
N VAL A 9 12.24 -6.19 9.30
CA VAL A 9 11.66 -6.43 7.96
C VAL A 9 10.41 -5.60 7.82
N LEU A 10 10.34 -4.74 6.80
CA LEU A 10 9.17 -3.92 6.49
C LEU A 10 8.52 -4.40 5.20
N LEU A 11 7.26 -4.85 5.26
CA LEU A 11 6.49 -5.20 4.07
C LEU A 11 5.54 -4.07 3.67
N LEU A 12 5.84 -3.39 2.57
CA LEU A 12 5.09 -2.24 2.06
C LEU A 12 4.15 -2.65 0.93
N ARG A 13 2.94 -2.09 0.90
CA ARG A 13 1.95 -2.30 -0.16
C ARG A 13 1.62 -0.97 -0.81
N ARG A 14 1.24 -0.95 -2.09
CA ARG A 14 0.72 0.29 -2.71
C ARG A 14 -0.31 0.94 -1.77
N PRO A 15 -0.09 2.19 -1.30
CA PRO A 15 -0.93 2.82 -0.29
C PRO A 15 -2.42 2.87 -0.66
N ALA A 16 -2.74 3.13 -1.93
CA ALA A 16 -4.11 3.09 -2.42
C ALA A 16 -4.76 1.71 -2.27
N GLU A 17 -4.05 0.65 -2.68
CA GLU A 17 -4.49 -0.74 -2.53
C GLU A 17 -4.59 -1.16 -1.05
N ARG A 18 -3.73 -0.59 -0.20
CA ARG A 18 -3.75 -0.81 1.25
C ARG A 18 -5.00 -0.21 1.89
N MET A 19 -5.34 1.03 1.52
CA MET A 19 -6.53 1.73 2.00
C MET A 19 -7.80 1.03 1.51
N HIS A 20 -7.84 0.66 0.24
CA HIS A 20 -8.94 -0.11 -0.32
C HIS A 20 -9.10 -1.48 0.33
N ALA A 21 -8.01 -2.18 0.64
CA ALA A 21 -8.08 -3.40 1.42
C ALA A 21 -8.65 -3.16 2.83
N ALA A 22 -8.33 -2.04 3.47
CA ALA A 22 -8.88 -1.69 4.79
C ALA A 22 -10.40 -1.44 4.74
N PHE A 23 -10.90 -0.73 3.73
CA PHE A 23 -12.34 -0.49 3.55
C PHE A 23 -13.15 -1.79 3.56
N TYR A 24 -12.65 -2.83 2.87
CA TYR A 24 -13.31 -4.13 2.82
C TYR A 24 -12.97 -5.05 3.99
N ASN A 25 -11.81 -4.91 4.62
CA ASN A 25 -11.42 -5.77 5.74
C ASN A 25 -12.10 -5.37 7.06
N TYR A 26 -12.46 -4.10 7.23
CA TYR A 26 -13.09 -3.60 8.44
C TYR A 26 -14.51 -3.09 8.17
N VAL A 27 -15.50 -3.85 8.64
CA VAL A 27 -16.93 -3.64 8.35
C VAL A 27 -17.46 -2.26 8.71
N HIS A 28 -16.86 -1.58 9.70
CA HIS A 28 -17.30 -0.25 10.13
C HIS A 28 -17.15 0.82 9.05
N TYR A 29 -16.14 0.73 8.16
CA TYR A 29 -16.00 1.69 7.06
C TYR A 29 -17.18 1.57 6.11
N ARG A 30 -17.47 0.36 5.62
CA ARG A 30 -18.63 0.13 4.73
C ARG A 30 -19.96 0.51 5.38
N ARG A 31 -20.15 0.18 6.66
CA ARG A 31 -21.38 0.52 7.39
C ARG A 31 -21.58 2.03 7.51
N ARG A 32 -20.51 2.79 7.79
CA ARG A 32 -20.58 4.25 7.98
C ARG A 32 -21.11 4.99 6.75
N TYR A 33 -20.82 4.49 5.55
CA TYR A 33 -21.15 5.13 4.28
C TYR A 33 -22.19 4.36 3.46
N ALA A 34 -22.93 3.42 4.08
CA ALA A 34 -23.89 2.55 3.39
C ALA A 34 -25.04 3.31 2.72
N GLU A 35 -25.43 4.46 3.28
CA GLU A 35 -26.48 5.34 2.78
C GLU A 35 -26.20 5.94 1.40
N LEU A 36 -24.94 5.91 0.93
CA LEU A 36 -24.53 6.40 -0.39
C LEU A 36 -24.86 5.44 -1.54
N GLY A 37 -25.57 4.35 -1.26
CA GLY A 37 -26.16 3.46 -2.28
C GLY A 37 -25.19 2.50 -2.97
N SER A 38 -23.88 2.63 -2.77
CA SER A 38 -22.89 1.63 -3.22
C SER A 38 -21.61 1.66 -2.39
N ASP A 39 -20.95 0.50 -2.27
CA ASP A 39 -19.64 0.40 -1.61
C ASP A 39 -18.59 1.31 -2.28
N SER A 40 -18.61 1.46 -3.61
CA SER A 40 -17.67 2.35 -4.32
C SER A 40 -17.90 3.83 -4.02
N ALA A 41 -19.15 4.27 -3.90
CA ALA A 41 -19.47 5.63 -3.46
C ALA A 41 -19.05 5.85 -2.00
N GLY A 42 -19.28 4.85 -1.14
CA GLY A 42 -18.83 4.86 0.25
C GLY A 42 -17.32 4.93 0.41
N GLU A 43 -16.57 4.14 -0.37
CA GLU A 43 -15.11 4.16 -0.36
C GLU A 43 -14.56 5.51 -0.82
N LEU A 44 -15.17 6.11 -1.86
CA LEU A 44 -14.77 7.43 -2.36
C LEU A 44 -15.06 8.53 -1.34
N ALA A 45 -16.22 8.50 -0.67
CA ALA A 45 -16.55 9.47 0.37
C ALA A 45 -15.56 9.37 1.55
N TRP A 46 -15.28 8.15 2.01
CA TRP A 46 -14.30 7.90 3.07
C TRP A 46 -12.89 8.37 2.71
N ALA A 47 -12.45 8.08 1.48
CA ALA A 47 -11.15 8.51 0.99
C ALA A 47 -11.05 10.03 0.92
N ASN A 48 -12.09 10.71 0.42
CA ASN A 48 -12.14 12.17 0.38
C ASN A 48 -12.13 12.79 1.78
N GLU A 49 -12.92 12.27 2.72
CA GLU A 49 -12.94 12.73 4.11
C GLU A 49 -11.54 12.64 4.73
N SER A 50 -10.90 11.47 4.58
CA SER A 50 -9.57 11.22 5.12
C SER A 50 -8.52 12.15 4.51
N VAL A 51 -8.49 12.26 3.17
CA VAL A 51 -7.55 13.13 2.45
C VAL A 51 -7.75 14.59 2.86
N SER A 52 -8.99 15.07 2.83
CA SER A 52 -9.30 16.46 3.15
C SER A 52 -8.93 16.81 4.59
N ALA A 53 -9.22 15.91 5.55
CA ALA A 53 -8.86 16.11 6.95
C ALA A 53 -7.34 16.15 7.15
N PHE A 54 -6.60 15.25 6.46
CA PHE A 54 -5.15 15.26 6.51
C PHE A 54 -4.56 16.52 5.87
N GLU A 55 -5.02 16.92 4.69
CA GLU A 55 -4.55 18.13 4.01
C GLU A 55 -4.78 19.39 4.87
N ARG A 56 -5.95 19.54 5.48
CA ARG A 56 -6.24 20.63 6.43
C ARG A 56 -5.28 20.61 7.62
N CYS A 57 -5.01 19.44 8.19
CA CYS A 57 -4.01 19.30 9.24
C CYS A 57 -2.63 19.76 8.75
N THR A 58 -2.18 19.27 7.60
CA THR A 58 -0.83 19.56 7.08
C THR A 58 -0.62 21.04 6.76
N ALA A 59 -1.68 21.75 6.34
CA ALA A 59 -1.62 23.19 6.11
C ALA A 59 -1.33 23.97 7.39
N ARG A 60 -1.68 23.43 8.57
CA ARG A 60 -1.51 24.09 9.88
C ARG A 60 -0.27 23.61 10.65
N PHE A 61 -0.01 22.31 10.64
CA PHE A 61 1.02 21.69 11.50
C PHE A 61 2.16 21.04 10.71
N GLY A 62 2.07 20.96 9.38
CA GLY A 62 3.02 20.21 8.56
C GLY A 62 2.72 18.71 8.52
N ALA A 63 3.24 18.04 7.48
CA ALA A 63 2.91 16.65 7.22
C ALA A 63 3.44 15.67 8.28
N GLU A 64 4.61 15.93 8.86
CA GLU A 64 5.23 15.04 9.86
C GLU A 64 4.44 15.02 11.17
N ASP A 65 4.14 16.19 11.76
CA ASP A 65 3.32 16.27 12.97
C ASP A 65 1.94 15.65 12.74
N CYS A 66 1.31 15.93 11.60
CA CYS A 66 0.03 15.31 11.27
C CYS A 66 0.11 13.80 11.11
N ALA A 67 1.19 13.23 10.56
CA ALA A 67 1.31 11.78 10.46
C ALA A 67 1.59 11.09 11.80
N LEU A 68 2.28 11.77 12.72
CA LEU A 68 2.69 11.20 14.01
C LEU A 68 1.68 11.45 15.14
N ARG A 69 0.88 12.51 15.04
CA ARG A 69 0.09 13.04 16.16
C ARG A 69 -1.35 13.42 15.80
N PHE A 70 -1.82 13.08 14.59
CA PHE A 70 -3.12 13.53 14.03
C PHE A 70 -4.23 13.71 15.06
N GLU A 71 -4.64 12.61 15.70
CA GLU A 71 -5.74 12.54 16.66
C GLU A 71 -5.62 13.55 17.81
N SER A 72 -4.40 13.85 18.24
CA SER A 72 -4.11 14.70 19.41
C SER A 72 -3.90 16.18 19.10
N LEU A 73 -3.80 16.56 17.82
CA LEU A 73 -3.45 17.94 17.45
C LEU A 73 -4.61 18.91 17.67
N THR A 74 -5.83 18.47 17.33
CA THR A 74 -7.05 19.26 17.52
C THR A 74 -8.26 18.36 17.72
N ARG A 75 -9.31 18.92 18.31
CA ARG A 75 -10.62 18.27 18.40
C ARG A 75 -11.20 17.86 17.03
N GLU A 76 -10.97 18.64 15.98
CA GLU A 76 -11.42 18.27 14.61
C GLU A 76 -10.71 17.01 14.11
N ASN A 77 -9.41 16.88 14.41
CA ASN A 77 -8.64 15.70 14.02
C ASN A 77 -9.07 14.46 14.81
N GLU A 78 -9.36 14.62 16.11
CA GLU A 78 -9.96 13.59 16.95
C GLU A 78 -11.35 13.16 16.42
N GLU A 79 -12.20 14.11 16.02
CA GLU A 79 -13.56 13.81 15.55
C GLU A 79 -13.62 13.23 14.11
N THR A 80 -12.53 13.33 13.34
CA THR A 80 -12.43 12.71 12.01
C THR A 80 -12.62 11.19 12.13
N PHE A 81 -13.45 10.58 11.27
CA PHE A 81 -13.81 9.18 11.42
C PHE A 81 -12.58 8.25 11.37
N TYR A 82 -12.31 7.56 12.50
CA TYR A 82 -11.09 6.77 12.72
C TYR A 82 -9.80 7.56 12.41
N HIS A 83 -9.79 8.87 12.66
CA HIS A 83 -8.61 9.75 12.68
C HIS A 83 -7.75 9.70 11.39
N ALA A 84 -8.37 9.39 10.24
CA ALA A 84 -7.67 9.15 8.97
C ALA A 84 -6.54 8.09 9.07
N ASP A 85 -6.57 7.18 10.06
CA ASP A 85 -5.53 6.21 10.37
C ASP A 85 -5.07 5.39 9.16
N GLN A 86 -6.04 4.98 8.34
CA GLN A 86 -5.75 4.14 7.18
C GLN A 86 -5.15 4.96 6.02
N LEU A 87 -5.39 6.26 5.95
CA LEU A 87 -4.65 7.11 5.04
C LEU A 87 -3.20 7.26 5.53
N ILE A 88 -3.06 7.62 6.81
CA ILE A 88 -1.77 7.93 7.44
C ILE A 88 -0.81 6.74 7.39
N LYS A 89 -1.27 5.51 7.66
CA LYS A 89 -0.45 4.28 7.58
C LYS A 89 0.15 4.03 6.19
N GLY A 90 -0.33 4.69 5.14
CA GLY A 90 0.25 4.64 3.78
C GLY A 90 1.40 5.62 3.53
N LEU A 91 1.65 6.55 4.46
CA LEU A 91 2.64 7.63 4.34
C LEU A 91 4.05 7.17 4.75
N TYR A 92 4.52 6.06 4.17
CA TYR A 92 5.75 5.37 4.60
C TYR A 92 6.99 6.28 4.69
N ALA A 93 7.13 7.25 3.79
CA ALA A 93 8.24 8.20 3.77
C ALA A 93 8.34 9.06 5.04
N LEU A 94 7.22 9.28 5.75
CA LEU A 94 7.21 10.06 6.98
C LEU A 94 7.66 9.22 8.18
N PHE A 95 7.44 7.91 8.16
CA PHE A 95 7.82 7.02 9.25
C PHE A 95 9.22 6.43 9.11
N LEU A 96 9.67 6.17 7.88
CA LEU A 96 10.94 5.49 7.62
C LEU A 96 12.16 6.15 8.30
N PRO A 97 12.30 7.49 8.34
CA PRO A 97 13.39 8.14 9.05
C PRO A 97 13.37 7.93 10.57
N HIS A 98 12.19 7.70 11.16
CA HIS A 98 12.07 7.38 12.60
C HIS A 98 12.49 5.93 12.85
N TRP A 99 12.03 4.99 12.02
CA TRP A 99 12.47 3.59 12.11
C TRP A 99 13.98 3.44 11.94
N ARG A 100 14.60 4.18 11.02
CA ARG A 100 16.06 4.14 10.81
C ARG A 100 16.89 4.67 11.97
N ARG A 101 16.32 5.49 12.86
CA ARG A 101 17.01 5.93 14.08
C ARG A 101 17.10 4.82 15.11
N GLU A 102 16.12 3.94 15.13
CA GLU A 102 16.01 2.85 16.13
C GLU A 102 16.58 1.52 15.61
N PHE A 103 16.61 1.32 14.30
CA PHE A 103 17.03 0.07 13.66
C PHE A 103 18.11 0.34 12.61
N ALA A 104 19.36 -0.07 12.90
CA ALA A 104 20.46 0.04 11.94
C ALA A 104 20.32 -0.93 10.75
N HIS A 105 19.57 -2.02 10.93
CA HIS A 105 19.33 -3.03 9.91
C HIS A 105 17.84 -3.08 9.57
N LEU A 106 17.51 -2.65 8.35
CA LEU A 106 16.13 -2.58 7.88
C LEU A 106 16.05 -3.11 6.44
N LEU A 107 15.14 -4.07 6.21
CA LEU A 107 14.88 -4.65 4.90
C LEU A 107 13.45 -4.26 4.43
N PRO A 108 13.33 -3.25 3.55
CA PRO A 108 12.06 -2.89 2.95
C PRO A 108 11.74 -3.79 1.76
N LEU A 109 10.53 -4.36 1.75
CA LEU A 109 10.04 -5.30 0.76
C LEU A 109 8.71 -4.82 0.19
N ARG A 110 8.40 -5.20 -1.05
CA ARG A 110 7.08 -4.98 -1.63
C ARG A 110 6.20 -6.20 -1.40
N SER A 111 5.00 -5.98 -0.89
CA SER A 111 3.98 -7.00 -0.74
C SER A 111 3.61 -7.62 -2.08
N GLU A 112 3.56 -6.81 -3.15
CA GLU A 112 3.25 -7.25 -4.50
C GLU A 112 4.25 -8.30 -4.99
N GLU A 113 5.53 -8.12 -4.67
CA GLU A 113 6.58 -9.07 -5.03
C GLU A 113 6.50 -10.33 -4.17
N TYR A 114 6.24 -10.19 -2.86
CA TYR A 114 6.05 -11.33 -1.98
C TYR A 114 4.90 -12.22 -2.44
N PHE A 115 3.77 -11.64 -2.86
CA PHE A 115 2.65 -12.43 -3.34
C PHE A 115 2.87 -13.01 -4.74
N ALA A 116 3.66 -12.37 -5.59
CA ALA A 116 3.97 -12.87 -6.94
C ALA A 116 5.09 -13.92 -6.95
N SER A 117 6.06 -13.81 -6.03
CA SER A 117 7.27 -14.64 -5.99
C SER A 117 7.76 -14.83 -4.56
N PRO A 118 6.97 -15.50 -3.69
CA PRO A 118 7.25 -15.60 -2.25
C PRO A 118 8.62 -16.22 -1.97
N ARG A 119 9.04 -17.22 -2.77
CA ARG A 119 10.35 -17.86 -2.60
C ARG A 119 11.52 -16.89 -2.79
N ALA A 120 11.45 -16.02 -3.80
CA ALA A 120 12.50 -15.04 -4.06
C ALA A 120 12.61 -14.02 -2.92
N VAL A 121 11.46 -13.54 -2.43
CA VAL A 121 11.41 -12.62 -1.28
C VAL A 121 11.91 -13.28 0.00
N LEU A 122 11.46 -14.50 0.31
CA LEU A 122 11.93 -15.25 1.48
C LEU A 122 13.42 -15.58 1.39
N GLY A 123 13.95 -15.79 0.18
CA GLY A 123 15.38 -15.93 -0.08
C GLY A 123 16.22 -14.72 0.32
N ARG A 124 15.63 -13.52 0.39
CA ARG A 124 16.26 -12.31 0.93
C ARG A 124 16.02 -12.15 2.43
N VAL A 125 14.79 -12.45 2.89
CA VAL A 125 14.40 -12.32 4.30
C VAL A 125 15.19 -13.27 5.21
N LEU A 126 15.32 -14.54 4.85
CA LEU A 126 15.95 -15.53 5.73
C LEU A 126 17.43 -15.19 6.01
N PRO A 127 18.28 -14.92 5.00
CA PRO A 127 19.66 -14.47 5.26
C PRO A 127 19.72 -13.12 5.98
N PHE A 128 18.80 -12.20 5.68
CA PHE A 128 18.68 -10.94 6.43
C PHE A 128 18.36 -11.17 7.91
N LEU A 129 17.67 -12.25 8.28
CA LEU A 129 17.44 -12.62 9.68
C LEU A 129 18.56 -13.48 10.27
N GLY A 130 19.60 -13.80 9.50
CA GLY A 130 20.67 -14.72 9.92
C GLY A 130 20.25 -16.19 9.90
N LEU A 131 19.19 -16.52 9.17
CA LEU A 131 18.69 -17.89 9.02
C LEU A 131 19.23 -18.54 7.74
N PRO A 132 19.52 -19.84 7.76
CA PRO A 132 19.89 -20.57 6.55
C PRO A 132 18.71 -20.64 5.58
N LEU A 133 19.02 -20.74 4.29
CA LEU A 133 18.02 -21.06 3.29
C LEU A 133 17.60 -22.54 3.41
N PRO A 134 16.31 -22.87 3.19
CA PRO A 134 15.86 -24.24 3.15
C PRO A 134 16.60 -25.03 2.06
N ALA A 135 17.12 -26.21 2.42
CA ALA A 135 18.01 -27.01 1.57
C ALA A 135 17.25 -27.91 0.58
N SER A 136 15.93 -28.08 0.76
CA SER A 136 15.11 -28.96 -0.06
C SER A 136 13.69 -28.41 -0.26
N GLU A 137 12.99 -28.88 -1.30
CA GLU A 137 11.59 -28.50 -1.55
C GLU A 137 10.66 -28.87 -0.39
N ARG A 138 10.99 -29.94 0.35
CA ARG A 138 10.23 -30.33 1.54
C ARG A 138 10.27 -29.27 2.63
N GLU A 139 11.40 -28.58 2.80
CA GLU A 139 11.53 -27.49 3.77
C GLU A 139 10.93 -26.19 3.26
N TRP A 140 10.93 -25.97 1.94
CA TRP A 140 10.27 -24.82 1.32
C TRP A 140 8.75 -24.90 1.39
N GLY A 141 8.16 -26.08 1.23
CA GLY A 141 6.70 -26.29 1.15
C GLY A 141 5.90 -25.57 2.26
N PRO A 142 6.23 -25.77 3.55
CA PRO A 142 5.51 -25.09 4.65
C PRO A 142 5.61 -23.56 4.63
N LEU A 143 6.70 -23.00 4.10
CA LEU A 143 6.91 -21.55 4.03
C LEU A 143 6.12 -20.90 2.88
N LEU A 144 5.94 -21.63 1.77
CA LEU A 144 5.26 -21.13 0.57
C LEU A 144 3.75 -21.39 0.61
N ASP A 145 3.37 -22.58 1.06
CA ASP A 145 2.02 -23.13 0.97
C ASP A 145 1.39 -23.43 2.34
N GLY A 146 2.01 -22.93 3.42
CA GLY A 146 1.49 -23.09 4.77
C GLY A 146 0.06 -22.55 4.94
N PRO A 147 -0.69 -23.06 5.94
CA PRO A 147 -2.06 -22.66 6.19
C PRO A 147 -2.14 -21.15 6.44
N ARG A 148 -3.04 -20.47 5.71
CA ARG A 148 -3.24 -19.02 5.83
C ARG A 148 -4.48 -18.76 6.67
N VAL A 149 -4.29 -18.20 7.86
CA VAL A 149 -5.40 -17.70 8.68
C VAL A 149 -5.68 -16.26 8.27
N LEU A 150 -6.86 -16.04 7.69
CA LEU A 150 -7.31 -14.69 7.34
C LEU A 150 -8.01 -14.07 8.55
N HIS A 151 -7.43 -13.01 9.10
CA HIS A 151 -8.07 -12.21 10.15
C HIS A 151 -8.82 -11.02 9.55
N GLY A 152 -9.97 -10.69 10.16
CA GLY A 152 -10.78 -9.53 9.80
C GLY A 152 -12.19 -9.89 9.34
N THR A 153 -12.89 -8.91 8.79
CA THR A 153 -14.29 -9.02 8.33
C THR A 153 -14.40 -8.95 6.80
N ARG A 154 -13.34 -9.39 6.10
CA ARG A 154 -13.27 -9.40 4.64
C ARG A 154 -14.45 -10.18 4.05
N PRO A 155 -15.08 -9.71 2.95
CA PRO A 155 -16.15 -10.48 2.32
C PRO A 155 -15.64 -11.82 1.81
N GLY A 156 -16.48 -12.87 1.89
CA GLY A 156 -16.13 -14.23 1.48
C GLY A 156 -15.75 -14.35 0.00
N GLY A 157 -16.31 -13.49 -0.86
CA GLY A 157 -15.94 -13.39 -2.28
C GLY A 157 -14.69 -12.54 -2.57
N GLY A 158 -13.99 -12.09 -1.53
CA GLY A 158 -12.88 -11.15 -1.65
C GLY A 158 -13.34 -9.69 -1.77
N LYS A 159 -12.41 -8.82 -2.16
CA LYS A 159 -12.70 -7.40 -2.43
C LYS A 159 -12.85 -7.21 -3.94
N PRO A 160 -13.74 -6.33 -4.42
CA PRO A 160 -13.78 -5.95 -5.83
C PRO A 160 -12.48 -5.23 -6.24
N PRO A 161 -12.28 -4.95 -7.54
CA PRO A 161 -11.22 -4.05 -8.00
C PRO A 161 -11.35 -2.65 -7.38
N LEU A 162 -10.21 -1.97 -7.21
CA LEU A 162 -10.17 -0.58 -6.73
C LEU A 162 -10.93 0.34 -7.70
N PRO A 163 -11.98 1.06 -7.26
CA PRO A 163 -12.72 1.97 -8.13
C PRO A 163 -11.82 3.06 -8.71
N ALA A 164 -12.01 3.41 -9.99
CA ALA A 164 -11.13 4.33 -10.71
C ALA A 164 -11.06 5.73 -10.06
N ALA A 165 -12.18 6.27 -9.58
CA ALA A 165 -12.22 7.56 -8.89
C ALA A 165 -11.39 7.54 -7.59
N VAL A 166 -11.50 6.47 -6.81
CA VAL A 166 -10.72 6.27 -5.58
C VAL A 166 -9.24 6.13 -5.92
N ALA A 167 -8.90 5.34 -6.95
CA ALA A 167 -7.53 5.19 -7.42
C ALA A 167 -6.89 6.52 -7.82
N GLN A 168 -7.63 7.36 -8.57
CA GLN A 168 -7.13 8.67 -9.01
C GLN A 168 -6.91 9.62 -7.83
N LEU A 169 -7.87 9.70 -6.91
CA LEU A 169 -7.76 10.53 -5.71
C LEU A 169 -6.54 10.12 -4.87
N LEU A 170 -6.44 8.84 -4.51
CA LEU A 170 -5.38 8.34 -3.66
C LEU A 170 -4.02 8.39 -4.36
N HIS A 171 -3.95 8.13 -5.67
CA HIS A 171 -2.70 8.28 -6.41
C HIS A 171 -2.19 9.72 -6.35
N ARG A 172 -3.05 10.71 -6.61
CA ARG A 172 -2.69 12.12 -6.53
C ARG A 172 -2.17 12.49 -5.13
N PHE A 173 -2.88 12.06 -4.10
CA PHE A 173 -2.51 12.33 -2.72
C PHE A 173 -1.18 11.69 -2.32
N TYR A 174 -0.99 10.39 -2.62
CA TYR A 174 0.19 9.66 -2.18
C TYR A 174 1.45 9.92 -3.02
N LEU A 175 1.32 10.37 -4.27
CA LEU A 175 2.43 10.55 -5.20
C LEU A 175 3.65 11.29 -4.59
N PRO A 176 3.51 12.48 -3.96
CA PRO A 176 4.65 13.17 -3.36
C PRO A 176 5.36 12.32 -2.29
N PHE A 177 4.60 11.63 -1.43
CA PHE A 177 5.14 10.77 -0.38
C PHE A 177 5.79 9.50 -0.95
N GLN A 178 5.25 8.94 -2.03
CA GLN A 178 5.86 7.80 -2.72
C GLN A 178 7.17 8.19 -3.37
N LEU A 179 7.24 9.34 -4.04
CA LEU A 179 8.49 9.85 -4.62
C LEU A 179 9.56 10.07 -3.54
N ALA A 180 9.17 10.67 -2.40
CA ALA A 180 10.05 10.83 -1.25
C ALA A 180 10.52 9.48 -0.68
N LEU A 181 9.63 8.49 -0.56
CA LEU A 181 10.00 7.14 -0.12
C LEU A 181 11.05 6.52 -1.05
N VAL A 182 10.81 6.57 -2.37
CA VAL A 182 11.76 6.02 -3.35
C VAL A 182 13.13 6.68 -3.19
N GLU A 183 13.19 7.99 -2.99
CA GLU A 183 14.45 8.69 -2.78
C GLU A 183 15.14 8.27 -1.49
N GLN A 184 14.39 8.15 -0.38
CA GLN A 184 14.92 7.64 0.89
C GLN A 184 15.46 6.21 0.78
N LEU A 185 14.85 5.38 -0.07
CA LEU A 185 15.30 4.01 -0.34
C LEU A 185 16.55 3.98 -1.24
N ARG A 186 16.71 4.92 -2.19
CA ARG A 186 17.92 5.04 -3.04
C ARG A 186 19.18 5.34 -2.27
N ALA A 187 19.08 6.18 -1.25
CA ALA A 187 20.21 6.59 -0.44
C ALA A 187 20.81 5.45 0.43
N HIS A 188 20.26 4.24 0.33
CA HIS A 188 20.72 3.05 1.05
C HIS A 188 21.18 1.97 0.06
N CYS A 189 22.09 1.09 0.49
CA CYS A 189 22.73 0.03 -0.30
C CYS A 189 21.79 -1.05 -0.87
N ASP A 190 20.47 -0.91 -0.72
CA ASP A 190 19.42 -1.78 -1.27
C ASP A 190 18.95 -1.34 -2.68
N ALA A 191 19.81 -0.61 -3.40
CA ALA A 191 19.52 0.07 -4.67
C ALA A 191 19.25 -0.86 -5.88
N ALA A 192 19.43 -2.18 -5.75
CA ALA A 192 19.34 -3.09 -6.89
C ALA A 192 17.93 -3.23 -7.50
N GLU A 193 16.86 -2.84 -6.77
CA GLU A 193 15.46 -3.02 -7.19
C GLU A 193 14.72 -1.69 -7.50
N LEU A 194 15.47 -0.59 -7.67
CA LEU A 194 14.91 0.77 -7.74
C LEU A 194 14.00 1.09 -8.94
N VAL A 195 14.20 0.42 -10.07
CA VAL A 195 13.34 0.57 -11.26
C VAL A 195 11.90 0.18 -10.93
N GLU A 196 11.74 -0.84 -10.10
CA GLU A 196 10.45 -1.34 -9.70
C GLU A 196 9.77 -0.41 -8.68
N TRP A 197 10.53 0.22 -7.78
CA TRP A 197 10.00 1.21 -6.82
C TRP A 197 9.53 2.50 -7.51
N ARG A 198 10.25 2.97 -8.54
CA ARG A 198 9.79 4.09 -9.39
C ARG A 198 8.49 3.73 -10.14
N SER A 199 8.45 2.53 -10.71
CA SER A 199 7.25 2.02 -11.40
C SER A 199 6.07 1.81 -10.44
N TRP A 200 6.35 1.45 -9.19
CA TRP A 200 5.37 1.31 -8.11
C TRP A 200 4.79 2.66 -7.67
N ALA A 201 5.60 3.73 -7.65
CA ALA A 201 5.12 5.09 -7.39
C ALA A 201 4.30 5.65 -8.56
N MET A 202 4.68 5.35 -9.81
CA MET A 202 3.97 5.83 -11.01
C MET A 202 2.78 4.94 -11.43
N GLY A 203 2.61 3.78 -10.81
CA GLY A 203 1.72 2.71 -11.23
C GLY A 203 0.25 2.86 -10.82
N THR A 204 -0.46 3.79 -11.48
CA THR A 204 -1.88 3.70 -11.94
C THR A 204 -2.29 4.82 -12.91
N ALA A 205 -1.39 5.72 -13.35
CA ALA A 205 -1.76 6.72 -14.36
C ALA A 205 -1.94 6.10 -15.77
N VAL A 206 -1.27 4.99 -16.09
CA VAL A 206 -1.15 4.50 -17.49
C VAL A 206 -2.24 3.50 -17.90
N ARG A 207 -2.92 2.81 -16.98
CA ARG A 207 -3.99 1.85 -17.37
C ARG A 207 -5.38 2.47 -17.55
N ALA A 208 -5.61 3.67 -17.02
CA ALA A 208 -6.88 4.38 -17.22
C ALA A 208 -7.00 5.01 -18.63
N ALA A 209 -5.88 5.25 -19.32
CA ALA A 209 -5.86 5.81 -20.67
C ALA A 209 -5.90 4.75 -21.80
N GLY A 210 -5.90 3.46 -21.45
CA GLY A 210 -5.75 2.35 -22.40
C GLY A 210 -7.06 1.63 -22.80
N VAL A 211 -8.22 2.05 -22.29
CA VAL A 211 -9.50 1.36 -22.55
C VAL A 211 -10.30 1.98 -23.72
N ASP A 212 -9.89 3.14 -24.25
CA ASP A 212 -10.59 3.81 -25.37
C ASP A 212 -9.93 3.66 -26.76
N ARG A 213 -8.96 2.75 -26.93
CA ARG A 213 -8.32 2.51 -28.25
C ARG A 213 -8.38 1.08 -28.78
N ALA A 214 -9.14 0.18 -28.15
CA ALA A 214 -9.25 -1.22 -28.56
C ALA A 214 -10.68 -1.67 -28.93
N ARG A 215 -11.51 -0.75 -29.43
CA ARG A 215 -12.79 -1.08 -30.07
C ARG A 215 -13.05 -0.16 -31.26
N GLY A 216 -12.71 -0.62 -32.45
CA GLY A 216 -13.13 0.03 -33.70
C GLY A 216 -12.08 0.07 -34.79
N ALA A 217 -11.70 -1.11 -35.31
CA ALA A 217 -11.27 -1.29 -36.70
C ALA A 217 -11.05 -2.79 -36.94
N GLU A 218 -12.09 -3.49 -37.41
CA GLU A 218 -11.88 -4.72 -38.19
C GLU A 218 -11.74 -4.31 -39.65
N PRO A 219 -10.71 -4.78 -40.38
CA PRO A 219 -10.75 -4.83 -41.83
C PRO A 219 -11.32 -6.19 -42.24
N SER A 220 -12.56 -6.22 -42.75
CA SER A 220 -13.09 -7.39 -43.45
C SER A 220 -13.03 -7.14 -44.96
N ASP A 221 -11.94 -7.56 -45.59
CA ASP A 221 -11.89 -7.82 -47.03
C ASP A 221 -11.59 -9.31 -47.22
N VAL A 222 -12.66 -10.10 -47.37
CA VAL A 222 -12.63 -11.38 -48.09
C VAL A 222 -13.97 -11.53 -48.81
N GLU A 223 -14.09 -10.90 -49.98
CA GLU A 223 -14.85 -11.49 -51.08
C GLU A 223 -13.90 -12.42 -51.84
N LEU A 224 -14.27 -13.69 -51.97
CA LEU A 224 -13.94 -14.52 -53.13
C LEU A 224 -14.84 -15.77 -53.11
N LEU A 225 -15.75 -15.77 -54.09
CA LEU A 225 -16.67 -16.82 -54.59
C LEU A 225 -18.02 -17.00 -53.89
#